data_AF-A0A7J2S9R4-F1
#
_entry.id   AF-A0A7J2S9R4-F1
#
_cell.length_a   1.000
_cell.length_b   1.000
_cell.length_c   1.000
_cell.angle_alpha   90.00
_cell.angle_beta   90.00
_cell.angle_gamma   90.00
#
_symmetry.space_group_name_H-M   'P 1'
#
loop_
_entity.id
_entity.type
_entity.pdbx_description
1 polymer ?
#
loop_
_entity_poly.entity_id
_entity_poly.type
_entity_poly.pdbx_seq_one_letter_code
_entity_poly.pdbx_strand_id
1 'polypeptide(L)'
;MRIRKKYLFYTLAIVSSIAYSLEASIDSVVLYKIIENPWVYCLSFFIVGISFTFFATLFLSIPFKNKSIGSLIDPSFKKIRILKRREIKYQIVAGLGNAVATMGYFIIVSIFIDSSVVLSFSQFVILYLLLIESLAEKNAPTLAEIQSSVMVTFGALLGSISLSGEINVDALLIVLFVINPGWVLFATYNRKLKLLKIDEKLNDSINIRFWNLTFTTIFVFAGIFILKGNIIYESIYAIKSNFSWLLAGAIITFFSVVLFVRAMGMGKASITQAVRASSIIFSLPMVFLISHFYPDFIFAGDTIMMLIKIIGIILVVLGVISFALTEVKAYIFIKAKTGHPIMELFNDIWKIKGITNVAVVAGTYDIIAKARIRTLGKGYERIIRDMEKIRGIENFEWQSILKEWEEI
;
A
#
# COMPACT_ATOMS: atom_id res chain seq x y z
N MET A 1 19.54 -11.88 12.88
CA MET A 1 18.58 -11.06 13.66
C MET A 1 17.16 -11.31 13.13
N ARG A 2 16.30 -12.04 13.84
CA ARG A 2 14.90 -12.28 13.44
C ARG A 2 14.09 -11.01 13.78
N ILE A 3 13.96 -10.09 12.84
CA ILE A 3 13.07 -8.93 13.01
C ILE A 3 11.65 -9.46 13.17
N ARG A 4 10.93 -9.06 14.24
CA ARG A 4 9.51 -9.44 14.40
C ARG A 4 8.72 -8.91 13.20
N LYS A 5 7.81 -9.72 12.62
CA LYS A 5 7.05 -9.40 11.38
C LYS A 5 6.43 -7.99 11.40
N LYS A 6 6.04 -7.49 12.57
CA LYS A 6 5.57 -6.11 12.81
C LYS A 6 6.58 -5.05 12.37
N TYR A 7 7.79 -5.08 12.92
CA TYR A 7 8.80 -4.06 12.60
C TYR A 7 9.16 -4.14 11.12
N LEU A 8 9.24 -5.35 10.57
CA LEU A 8 9.47 -5.55 9.15
C LEU A 8 8.38 -4.89 8.29
N PHE A 9 7.10 -5.07 8.60
CA PHE A 9 6.00 -4.41 7.89
C PHE A 9 6.16 -2.88 7.86
N TYR A 10 6.33 -2.24 9.03
CA TYR A 10 6.46 -0.78 9.10
C TYR A 10 7.73 -0.28 8.43
N THR A 11 8.86 -0.97 8.61
CA THR A 11 10.11 -0.64 7.94
C THR A 11 9.95 -0.70 6.42
N LEU A 12 9.32 -1.76 5.89
CA LEU A 12 9.08 -1.88 4.44
C LEU A 12 8.19 -0.76 3.91
N ALA A 13 7.10 -0.44 4.60
CA ALA A 13 6.17 0.61 4.19
C ALA A 13 6.78 2.02 4.29
N ILE A 14 7.56 2.31 5.33
CA ILE A 14 8.24 3.60 5.52
C ILE A 14 9.39 3.76 4.52
N VAL A 15 10.21 2.73 4.30
CA VAL A 15 11.29 2.81 3.29
C VAL A 15 10.69 2.96 1.88
N SER A 16 9.57 2.27 1.61
CA SER A 16 8.80 2.47 0.38
C SER A 16 8.30 3.92 0.22
N SER A 17 7.84 4.56 1.31
CA SER A 17 7.34 5.93 1.26
C SER A 17 8.44 6.98 1.11
N ILE A 18 9.62 6.76 1.70
CA ILE A 18 10.83 7.57 1.45
C ILE A 18 11.21 7.50 -0.04
N ALA A 19 11.30 6.29 -0.59
CA ALA A 19 11.62 6.09 -2.01
C ALA A 19 10.56 6.71 -2.93
N TYR A 20 9.28 6.59 -2.57
CA TYR A 20 8.18 7.20 -3.31
C TYR A 20 8.24 8.73 -3.30
N SER A 21 8.58 9.33 -2.16
CA SER A 21 8.78 10.77 -2.04
C SER A 21 9.94 11.27 -2.92
N LEU A 22 11.05 10.54 -2.92
CA LEU A 22 12.21 10.86 -3.74
C LEU A 22 11.88 10.78 -5.23
N GLU A 23 11.17 9.73 -5.66
CA GLU A 23 10.73 9.61 -7.06
C GLU A 23 9.77 10.72 -7.47
N ALA A 24 8.74 11.03 -6.68
CA ALA A 24 7.82 12.13 -6.97
C ALA A 24 8.55 13.48 -7.12
N SER A 25 9.61 13.68 -6.35
CA SER A 25 10.43 14.89 -6.43
C SER A 25 11.31 14.90 -7.69
N ILE A 26 11.86 13.75 -8.10
CA ILE A 26 12.56 13.60 -9.39
C ILE A 26 11.62 13.85 -10.56
N ASP A 27 10.42 13.24 -10.55
CA ASP A 27 9.40 13.45 -11.58
C ASP A 27 9.08 14.92 -11.76
N SER A 28 8.93 15.66 -10.66
CA SER A 28 8.65 17.10 -10.68
C SER A 28 9.77 17.88 -11.37
N VAL A 29 11.04 17.54 -11.11
CA VAL A 29 12.19 18.20 -11.77
C VAL A 29 12.26 17.85 -13.25
N VAL A 30 12.08 16.57 -13.59
CA VAL A 30 12.19 16.09 -14.98
C VAL A 30 11.08 16.69 -15.83
N LEU A 31 9.84 16.71 -15.35
CA LEU A 31 8.71 17.31 -16.05
C LEU A 31 8.85 18.83 -16.19
N TYR A 32 9.38 19.52 -15.18
CA TYR A 32 9.49 20.98 -15.21
C TYR A 32 10.67 21.50 -16.04
N LYS A 33 11.82 20.81 -16.04
CA LYS A 33 13.05 21.32 -16.68
C LYS A 33 13.56 20.52 -17.88
N ILE A 34 13.16 19.25 -18.04
CA ILE A 34 13.88 18.31 -18.90
C ILE A 34 12.99 17.76 -20.03
N ILE A 35 11.81 17.25 -19.71
CA ILE A 35 10.85 16.70 -20.66
C ILE A 35 9.49 17.36 -20.41
N GLU A 36 9.28 18.50 -21.07
CA GLU A 36 8.08 19.33 -20.86
C GLU A 36 6.79 18.65 -21.29
N ASN A 37 6.83 17.78 -22.31
CA ASN A 37 5.64 17.04 -22.75
C ASN A 37 5.38 15.84 -21.80
N PRO A 38 4.31 15.87 -20.99
CA PRO A 38 4.09 14.85 -19.96
C PRO A 38 3.81 13.47 -20.53
N TRP A 39 3.21 13.40 -21.72
CA TRP A 39 2.92 12.13 -22.40
C TRP A 39 4.18 11.48 -22.95
N VAL A 40 5.11 12.30 -23.48
CA VAL A 40 6.42 11.84 -23.92
C VAL A 40 7.20 11.33 -22.71
N TYR A 41 7.22 12.07 -21.60
CA TYR A 41 7.84 11.62 -20.35
C TYR A 41 7.27 10.29 -19.87
N CYS A 42 5.94 10.18 -19.79
CA CYS A 42 5.23 8.96 -19.37
C CYS A 42 5.70 7.74 -20.19
N LEU A 43 5.62 7.84 -21.52
CA LEU A 43 5.97 6.72 -22.39
C LEU A 43 7.47 6.38 -22.31
N SER A 44 8.35 7.39 -22.29
CA SER A 44 9.79 7.23 -22.10
C SER A 44 10.12 6.52 -20.79
N PHE A 45 9.46 6.91 -19.70
CA PHE A 45 9.64 6.32 -18.37
C PHE A 45 9.19 4.87 -18.33
N PHE A 46 8.07 4.50 -18.95
CA PHE A 46 7.64 3.11 -19.01
C PHE A 46 8.56 2.23 -19.85
N ILE A 47 9.13 2.74 -20.96
CA ILE A 47 10.10 2.01 -21.79
C ILE A 47 11.39 1.73 -21.00
N VAL A 48 11.94 2.76 -20.35
CA VAL A 48 13.15 2.59 -19.51
C VAL A 48 12.84 1.72 -18.31
N GLY A 49 11.69 1.94 -17.66
CA GLY A 49 11.23 1.23 -16.48
C GLY A 49 11.05 -0.27 -16.72
N ILE A 50 10.41 -0.68 -17.82
CA ILE A 50 10.25 -2.11 -18.13
C ILE A 50 11.59 -2.77 -18.46
N SER A 51 12.44 -2.07 -19.22
CA SER A 51 13.77 -2.54 -19.59
C SER A 51 14.64 -2.73 -18.35
N PHE A 52 14.71 -1.72 -17.48
CA PHE A 52 15.42 -1.81 -16.21
C PHE A 52 14.86 -2.92 -15.32
N THR A 53 13.53 -3.00 -15.15
CA THR A 53 12.91 -4.01 -14.29
C THR A 53 13.21 -5.42 -14.77
N PHE A 54 13.27 -5.65 -16.08
CA PHE A 54 13.72 -6.92 -16.66
C PHE A 54 15.16 -7.25 -16.25
N PHE A 55 16.11 -6.35 -16.51
CA PHE A 55 17.52 -6.56 -16.16
C PHE A 55 17.75 -6.69 -14.65
N ALA A 56 17.07 -5.87 -13.84
CA ALA A 56 17.11 -5.95 -12.39
C ALA A 56 16.59 -7.31 -11.91
N THR A 57 15.49 -7.82 -12.47
CA THR A 57 14.95 -9.13 -12.10
C THR A 57 15.89 -10.27 -12.50
N LEU A 58 16.55 -10.17 -13.66
CA LEU A 58 17.59 -11.14 -14.07
C LEU A 58 18.78 -11.10 -13.10
N PHE A 59 19.30 -9.92 -12.79
CA PHE A 59 20.41 -9.76 -11.85
C PHE A 59 20.05 -10.31 -10.46
N LEU A 60 18.86 -9.99 -9.95
CA LEU A 60 18.39 -10.49 -8.66
C LEU A 60 18.19 -12.01 -8.66
N SER A 61 17.99 -12.64 -9.82
CA SER A 61 17.86 -14.10 -9.97
C SER A 61 19.18 -14.86 -9.85
N ILE A 62 20.32 -14.16 -9.89
CA ILE A 62 21.65 -14.80 -9.79
C ILE A 62 21.77 -15.50 -8.42
N PRO A 63 22.18 -16.78 -8.39
CA PRO A 63 22.36 -17.51 -7.15
C PRO A 63 23.63 -17.05 -6.42
N PHE A 64 23.50 -16.76 -5.13
CA PHE A 64 24.58 -16.45 -4.21
C PHE A 64 24.34 -17.17 -2.87
N LYS A 65 25.29 -18.00 -2.44
CA LYS A 65 25.21 -18.79 -1.18
C LYS A 65 23.89 -19.59 -1.05
N ASN A 66 23.55 -20.38 -2.08
CA ASN A 66 22.36 -21.25 -2.14
C ASN A 66 20.98 -20.54 -2.13
N LYS A 67 20.96 -19.21 -2.25
CA LYS A 67 19.73 -18.41 -2.43
C LYS A 67 19.94 -17.42 -3.57
N SER A 68 18.89 -16.82 -4.09
CA SER A 68 19.05 -15.73 -5.06
C SER A 68 19.42 -14.42 -4.36
N ILE A 69 20.10 -13.50 -5.04
CA ILE A 69 20.37 -12.16 -4.51
C ILE A 69 19.06 -11.46 -4.12
N GLY A 70 18.02 -11.59 -4.93
CA GLY A 70 16.71 -11.02 -4.65
C GLY A 70 16.01 -11.58 -3.40
N SER A 71 16.47 -12.72 -2.86
CA SER A 71 15.97 -13.24 -1.59
C SER A 71 16.27 -12.33 -0.39
N LEU A 72 17.24 -11.41 -0.53
CA LEU A 72 17.51 -10.36 0.46
C LEU A 72 16.39 -9.31 0.50
N ILE A 73 15.74 -9.04 -0.64
CA ILE A 73 14.66 -8.06 -0.78
C ILE A 73 13.30 -8.72 -0.48
N ASP A 74 13.04 -9.91 -1.03
CA ASP A 74 11.90 -10.74 -0.68
C ASP A 74 12.34 -12.19 -0.51
N PRO A 75 12.31 -12.76 0.71
CA PRO A 75 12.71 -14.14 0.98
C PRO A 75 11.98 -15.21 0.15
N SER A 76 10.84 -14.86 -0.44
CA SER A 76 10.04 -15.75 -1.30
C SER A 76 10.58 -15.80 -2.73
N PHE A 77 11.39 -14.81 -3.13
CA PHE A 77 11.98 -14.74 -4.46
C PHE A 77 13.10 -15.77 -4.64
N LYS A 78 13.13 -16.41 -5.81
CA LYS A 78 14.15 -17.38 -6.19
C LYS A 78 14.73 -17.09 -7.57
N LYS A 79 13.86 -16.92 -8.55
CA LYS A 79 14.24 -16.63 -9.93
C LYS A 79 13.06 -15.98 -10.64
N ILE A 80 13.34 -15.33 -11.76
CA ILE A 80 12.33 -14.95 -12.72
C ILE A 80 11.51 -16.19 -13.13
N ARG A 81 10.19 -16.03 -13.21
CA ARG A 81 9.28 -17.12 -13.57
C ARG A 81 8.17 -16.63 -14.47
N ILE A 82 7.69 -17.54 -15.31
CA ILE A 82 6.52 -17.32 -16.15
C ILE A 82 5.27 -17.33 -15.25
N LEU A 83 4.29 -16.50 -15.60
CA LEU A 83 3.01 -16.42 -14.92
C LEU A 83 2.25 -17.75 -14.99
N LYS A 84 1.70 -18.19 -13.86
CA LYS A 84 0.72 -19.28 -13.87
C LYS A 84 -0.66 -18.75 -14.24
N ARG A 85 -1.51 -19.60 -14.83
CA ARG A 85 -2.88 -19.24 -15.28
C ARG A 85 -3.72 -18.54 -14.20
N ARG A 86 -3.55 -18.94 -12.94
CA ARG A 86 -4.26 -18.36 -11.78
C ARG A 86 -3.85 -16.92 -11.48
N GLU A 87 -2.65 -16.50 -11.87
CA GLU A 87 -2.13 -15.15 -11.62
C GLU A 87 -2.55 -14.14 -12.68
N ILE A 88 -2.71 -14.59 -13.93
CA ILE A 88 -2.94 -13.74 -15.11
C ILE A 88 -4.08 -12.76 -14.88
N LYS A 89 -5.24 -13.24 -14.38
CA LYS A 89 -6.39 -12.37 -14.10
C LYS A 89 -6.04 -11.25 -13.14
N TYR A 90 -5.33 -11.57 -12.06
CA TYR A 90 -5.00 -10.55 -11.06
C TYR A 90 -3.92 -9.58 -11.58
N GLN A 91 -2.96 -10.07 -12.36
CA GLN A 91 -1.94 -9.22 -12.99
C GLN A 91 -2.52 -8.24 -14.00
N ILE A 92 -3.44 -8.71 -14.85
CA ILE A 92 -4.14 -7.88 -15.84
C ILE A 92 -4.92 -6.77 -15.13
N VAL A 93 -5.74 -7.11 -14.14
CA VAL A 93 -6.56 -6.11 -13.44
C VAL A 93 -5.69 -5.14 -12.64
N ALA A 94 -4.64 -5.62 -11.98
CA ALA A 94 -3.69 -4.76 -11.28
C ALA A 94 -2.93 -3.84 -12.24
N GLY A 95 -2.51 -4.34 -13.40
CA GLY A 95 -1.81 -3.57 -14.43
C GLY A 95 -2.71 -2.52 -15.08
N LEU A 96 -3.97 -2.87 -15.35
CA LEU A 96 -4.98 -1.94 -15.86
C LEU A 96 -5.26 -0.83 -14.84
N GLY A 97 -5.46 -1.19 -13.56
CA GLY A 97 -5.66 -0.21 -12.49
C GLY A 97 -4.51 0.78 -12.38
N ASN A 98 -3.27 0.28 -12.45
CA ASN A 98 -2.08 1.12 -12.44
C ASN A 98 -2.02 2.03 -13.68
N ALA A 99 -2.28 1.49 -14.87
CA ALA A 99 -2.27 2.26 -16.12
C ALA A 99 -3.33 3.38 -16.11
N VAL A 100 -4.55 3.08 -15.66
CA VAL A 100 -5.63 4.08 -15.51
C VAL A 100 -5.22 5.18 -14.53
N ALA A 101 -4.65 4.82 -13.39
CA ALA A 101 -4.19 5.80 -12.41
C ALA A 101 -3.06 6.67 -12.96
N THR A 102 -2.07 6.08 -13.64
CA THR A 102 -0.96 6.80 -14.25
C THR A 102 -1.41 7.71 -15.39
N MET A 103 -2.28 7.23 -16.29
CA MET A 103 -2.84 8.08 -17.34
C MET A 103 -3.65 9.23 -16.75
N GLY A 104 -4.46 8.98 -15.71
CA GLY A 104 -5.18 10.04 -14.99
C GLY A 104 -4.23 11.11 -14.42
N TYR A 105 -3.11 10.70 -13.82
CA TYR A 105 -2.07 11.62 -13.36
C TYR A 105 -1.52 12.47 -14.51
N PHE A 106 -1.16 11.85 -15.64
CA PHE A 106 -0.59 12.56 -16.79
C PHE A 106 -1.60 13.45 -17.54
N ILE A 107 -2.89 13.13 -17.50
CA ILE A 107 -3.95 14.05 -17.93
C ILE A 107 -3.89 15.33 -17.10
N ILE A 108 -3.87 15.20 -15.76
CA ILE A 108 -3.85 16.36 -14.88
C ILE A 108 -2.57 17.17 -15.10
N VAL A 109 -1.40 16.54 -15.13
CA VAL A 109 -0.13 17.25 -15.39
C VAL A 109 -0.12 17.94 -16.77
N SER A 110 -0.80 17.38 -17.77
CA SER A 110 -0.89 18.00 -19.10
C SER A 110 -1.86 19.18 -19.19
N ILE A 111 -2.83 19.26 -18.29
CA ILE A 111 -3.80 20.36 -18.22
C ILE A 111 -3.33 21.41 -17.20
N PHE A 112 -2.66 20.97 -16.15
CA PHE A 112 -2.26 21.75 -14.99
C PHE A 112 -0.77 21.53 -14.74
N ILE A 113 0.02 22.61 -14.86
CA ILE A 113 1.46 22.58 -14.61
C ILE A 113 1.76 22.19 -13.15
N ASP A 114 0.82 22.43 -12.23
CA ASP A 114 0.95 22.13 -10.80
C ASP A 114 0.38 20.75 -10.44
N SER A 115 1.26 19.77 -10.17
CA SER A 115 0.91 18.39 -9.82
C SER A 115 0.52 18.19 -8.34
N SER A 116 0.61 19.26 -7.53
CA SER A 116 0.33 19.22 -6.08
C SER A 116 -1.11 18.81 -5.75
N VAL A 117 -2.08 19.21 -6.58
CA VAL A 117 -3.50 18.82 -6.45
C VAL A 117 -3.65 17.29 -6.54
N VAL A 118 -2.91 16.64 -7.44
CA VAL A 118 -2.98 15.17 -7.60
C VAL A 118 -2.47 14.45 -6.38
N LEU A 119 -1.32 14.88 -5.86
CA LEU A 119 -0.71 14.31 -4.66
C LEU A 119 -1.63 14.44 -3.45
N SER A 120 -2.31 15.59 -3.33
CA SER A 120 -3.29 15.88 -2.27
C SER A 120 -4.44 14.88 -2.27
N PHE A 121 -5.17 14.83 -3.39
CA PHE A 121 -6.41 14.07 -3.46
C PHE A 121 -6.19 12.57 -3.67
N SER A 122 -4.98 12.15 -4.05
CA SER A 122 -4.62 10.72 -4.15
C SER A 122 -4.72 9.99 -2.81
N GLN A 123 -4.64 10.69 -1.67
CA GLN A 123 -4.73 10.04 -0.35
C GLN A 123 -6.16 9.62 0.04
N PHE A 124 -7.18 10.13 -0.65
CA PHE A 124 -8.55 9.61 -0.50
C PHE A 124 -8.63 8.12 -0.82
N VAL A 125 -7.68 7.58 -1.57
CA VAL A 125 -7.60 6.14 -1.85
C VAL A 125 -7.62 5.28 -0.58
N ILE A 126 -7.14 5.80 0.56
CA ILE A 126 -7.18 5.11 1.85
C ILE A 126 -8.63 4.79 2.24
N LEU A 127 -9.53 5.77 2.09
CA LEU A 127 -10.96 5.62 2.40
C LEU A 127 -11.61 4.60 1.45
N TYR A 128 -11.25 4.64 0.17
CA TYR A 128 -11.78 3.70 -0.82
C TYR A 128 -11.33 2.28 -0.52
N LEU A 129 -10.06 2.08 -0.18
CA LEU A 129 -9.52 0.78 0.22
C LEU A 129 -10.22 0.25 1.47
N LEU A 130 -10.44 1.09 2.47
CA LEU A 130 -11.14 0.72 3.70
C LEU A 130 -12.60 0.30 3.43
N LEU A 131 -13.31 1.00 2.54
CA LEU A 131 -14.65 0.61 2.10
C LEU A 131 -14.65 -0.72 1.35
N ILE A 132 -13.75 -0.90 0.37
CA ILE A 132 -13.67 -2.12 -0.43
C ILE A 132 -13.26 -3.33 0.44
N GLU A 133 -12.31 -3.16 1.35
CA GLU A 133 -11.93 -4.20 2.32
C GLU A 133 -13.10 -4.56 3.23
N SER A 134 -13.87 -3.56 3.67
CA SER A 134 -15.06 -3.80 4.49
C SER A 134 -16.11 -4.64 3.76
N LEU A 135 -16.39 -4.30 2.49
CA LEU A 135 -17.33 -5.04 1.65
C LEU A 135 -16.81 -6.45 1.32
N ALA A 136 -15.54 -6.57 0.96
CA ALA A 136 -14.93 -7.84 0.57
C ALA A 136 -14.77 -8.81 1.74
N GLU A 137 -14.40 -8.31 2.93
CA GLU A 137 -14.25 -9.13 4.14
C GLU A 137 -15.55 -9.24 4.96
N LYS A 138 -16.64 -8.57 4.53
CA LYS A 138 -17.92 -8.44 5.27
C LYS A 138 -17.71 -8.00 6.72
N ASN A 139 -16.71 -7.15 6.96
CA ASN A 139 -16.34 -6.66 8.29
C ASN A 139 -16.36 -5.13 8.26
N ALA A 140 -17.29 -4.51 8.99
CA ALA A 140 -17.36 -3.05 9.06
C ALA A 140 -16.03 -2.48 9.60
N PRO A 141 -15.49 -1.38 9.05
CA PRO A 141 -14.32 -0.74 9.63
C PRO A 141 -14.60 -0.29 11.06
N THR A 142 -13.57 -0.19 11.88
CA THR A 142 -13.70 0.34 13.24
C THR A 142 -13.84 1.87 13.20
N LEU A 143 -14.47 2.46 14.22
CA LEU A 143 -14.52 3.92 14.34
C LEU A 143 -13.10 4.51 14.33
N ALA A 144 -12.16 3.83 14.97
CA ALA A 144 -10.77 4.26 15.04
C ALA A 144 -10.04 4.08 13.70
N GLU A 145 -10.33 3.05 12.91
CA GLU A 145 -9.84 2.91 11.52
C GLU A 145 -10.40 4.03 10.64
N ILE A 146 -11.71 4.34 10.74
CA ILE A 146 -12.33 5.46 10.02
C ILE A 146 -11.69 6.78 10.43
N GLN A 147 -11.62 7.08 11.73
CA GLN A 147 -11.02 8.31 12.25
C GLN A 147 -9.56 8.44 11.82
N SER A 148 -8.79 7.36 11.89
CA SER A 148 -7.38 7.37 11.46
C SER A 148 -7.27 7.56 9.95
N SER A 149 -8.11 6.93 9.12
CA SER A 149 -8.15 7.17 7.67
C SER A 149 -8.48 8.61 7.33
N VAL A 150 -9.49 9.15 8.01
CA VAL A 150 -9.93 10.54 7.84
C VAL A 150 -8.79 11.49 8.24
N MET A 151 -8.16 11.29 9.40
CA MET A 151 -7.00 12.09 9.83
C MET A 151 -5.84 12.03 8.84
N VAL A 152 -5.46 10.84 8.35
CA VAL A 152 -4.39 10.71 7.36
C VAL A 152 -4.78 11.38 6.04
N THR A 153 -6.01 11.19 5.57
CA THR A 153 -6.50 11.79 4.32
C THR A 153 -6.51 13.31 4.40
N PHE A 154 -7.09 13.89 5.46
CA PHE A 154 -7.11 15.35 5.66
C PHE A 154 -5.73 15.92 5.93
N GLY A 155 -4.91 15.25 6.75
CA GLY A 155 -3.54 15.68 7.00
C GLY A 155 -2.72 15.71 5.72
N ALA A 156 -2.91 14.70 4.87
CA ALA A 156 -2.28 14.66 3.57
C ALA A 156 -2.71 15.80 2.67
N LEU A 157 -4.02 16.07 2.56
CA LEU A 157 -4.56 17.18 1.78
C LEU A 157 -3.92 18.50 2.22
N LEU A 158 -3.91 18.79 3.52
CA LEU A 158 -3.30 20.02 4.06
C LEU A 158 -1.80 20.08 3.76
N GLY A 159 -1.09 18.95 3.83
CA GLY A 159 0.34 18.85 3.52
C GLY A 159 0.70 19.21 2.08
N SER A 160 -0.27 19.17 1.17
CA SER A 160 -0.05 19.30 -0.28
C SER A 160 -0.90 20.39 -0.95
N ILE A 161 -1.65 21.20 -0.19
CA ILE A 161 -2.28 22.43 -0.69
C ILE A 161 -1.21 23.32 -1.34
N SER A 162 -1.54 23.85 -2.52
CA SER A 162 -0.68 24.74 -3.33
C SER A 162 -1.05 26.22 -3.12
N LEU A 163 -0.14 27.10 -3.56
CA LEU A 163 -0.13 28.55 -3.29
C LEU A 163 -1.25 29.34 -3.97
N SER A 164 -1.89 28.80 -5.00
CA SER A 164 -2.93 29.53 -5.73
C SER A 164 -4.28 29.54 -5.00
N GLY A 165 -4.53 28.61 -4.07
CA GLY A 165 -5.80 28.51 -3.34
C GLY A 165 -7.01 28.13 -4.19
N GLU A 166 -6.85 27.99 -5.51
CA GLU A 166 -7.93 27.64 -6.44
C GLU A 166 -8.10 26.13 -6.53
N ILE A 167 -9.25 25.62 -6.07
CA ILE A 167 -9.61 24.22 -6.26
C ILE A 167 -10.14 24.04 -7.68
N ASN A 168 -9.34 23.42 -8.54
CA ASN A 168 -9.81 23.04 -9.86
C ASN A 168 -10.72 21.80 -9.75
N VAL A 169 -12.01 22.00 -10.05
CA VAL A 169 -13.04 20.94 -9.95
C VAL A 169 -12.78 19.80 -10.92
N ASP A 170 -12.29 20.08 -12.13
CA ASP A 170 -12.01 19.03 -13.13
C ASP A 170 -10.86 18.13 -12.70
N ALA A 171 -9.77 18.73 -12.21
CA ALA A 171 -8.65 17.98 -11.63
C ALA A 171 -9.12 17.12 -10.47
N LEU A 172 -9.95 17.67 -9.57
CA LEU A 172 -10.53 16.93 -8.45
C LEU A 172 -11.36 15.73 -8.92
N LEU A 173 -12.21 15.91 -9.92
CA LEU A 173 -13.05 14.84 -10.48
C LEU A 173 -12.18 13.73 -11.09
N ILE A 174 -11.12 14.07 -11.81
CA ILE A 174 -10.18 13.08 -12.36
C ILE A 174 -9.51 12.29 -11.22
N VAL A 175 -9.07 12.96 -10.15
CA VAL A 175 -8.45 12.24 -9.02
C VAL A 175 -9.45 11.30 -8.34
N LEU A 176 -10.66 11.77 -8.05
CA LEU A 176 -11.68 11.00 -7.34
C LEU A 176 -12.25 9.84 -8.16
N PHE A 177 -12.47 10.02 -9.46
CA PHE A 177 -13.18 9.03 -10.29
C PHE A 177 -12.27 8.20 -11.19
N VAL A 178 -11.03 8.64 -11.46
CA VAL A 178 -10.09 7.92 -12.33
C VAL A 178 -8.90 7.41 -11.52
N ILE A 179 -8.16 8.31 -10.88
CA ILE A 179 -6.89 7.95 -10.22
C ILE A 179 -7.11 7.06 -9.01
N ASN A 180 -7.98 7.48 -8.09
CA ASN A 180 -8.24 6.72 -6.86
C ASN A 180 -8.83 5.33 -7.15
N PRO A 181 -9.88 5.17 -7.98
CA PRO A 181 -10.39 3.84 -8.33
C PRO A 181 -9.36 2.97 -9.07
N GLY A 182 -8.57 3.54 -9.99
CA GLY A 182 -7.47 2.83 -10.64
C GLY A 182 -6.46 2.30 -9.63
N TRP A 183 -6.07 3.13 -8.66
CA TRP A 183 -5.14 2.74 -7.60
C TRP A 183 -5.74 1.71 -6.63
N VAL A 184 -7.04 1.77 -6.33
CA VAL A 184 -7.74 0.73 -5.55
C VAL A 184 -7.65 -0.62 -6.24
N LEU A 185 -7.88 -0.67 -7.56
CA LEU A 185 -7.73 -1.89 -8.35
C LEU A 185 -6.29 -2.38 -8.29
N PHE A 186 -5.32 -1.50 -8.53
CA PHE A 186 -3.90 -1.84 -8.40
C PHE A 186 -3.56 -2.44 -7.03
N ALA A 187 -3.87 -1.75 -5.94
CA ALA A 187 -3.50 -2.18 -4.58
C ALA A 187 -4.22 -3.47 -4.17
N THR A 188 -5.53 -3.56 -4.40
CA THR A 188 -6.34 -4.74 -4.02
C THR A 188 -5.87 -5.99 -4.74
N TYR A 189 -5.60 -5.90 -6.04
CA TYR A 189 -5.21 -7.06 -6.84
C TYR A 189 -3.74 -7.43 -6.66
N ASN A 190 -2.84 -6.48 -6.36
CA ASN A 190 -1.48 -6.79 -5.90
C ASN A 190 -1.47 -7.51 -4.56
N ARG A 191 -2.33 -7.10 -3.61
CA ARG A 191 -2.48 -7.82 -2.34
C ARG A 191 -2.94 -9.26 -2.57
N LYS A 192 -3.95 -9.48 -3.43
CA LYS A 192 -4.42 -10.83 -3.81
C LYS A 192 -3.31 -11.65 -4.46
N LEU A 193 -2.51 -11.06 -5.36
CA LEU A 193 -1.36 -11.72 -5.97
C LEU A 193 -0.33 -12.14 -4.94
N LYS A 194 -0.02 -11.27 -3.98
CA LYS A 194 1.00 -11.52 -2.96
C LYS A 194 0.60 -12.61 -1.96
N LEU A 195 -0.70 -12.74 -1.65
CA LEU A 195 -1.25 -13.79 -0.79
C LEU A 195 -1.45 -15.14 -1.51
N LEU A 196 -1.40 -15.15 -2.85
CA LEU A 196 -1.58 -16.37 -3.63
C LEU A 196 -0.39 -17.32 -3.41
N LYS A 197 -0.68 -18.58 -3.11
CA LYS A 197 0.34 -19.63 -2.98
C LYS A 197 0.66 -20.25 -4.33
N ILE A 198 1.94 -20.30 -4.66
CA ILE A 198 2.51 -20.87 -5.88
C ILE A 198 3.54 -21.88 -5.46
N ASP A 199 3.32 -23.14 -5.85
CA ASP A 199 4.21 -24.25 -5.50
C ASP A 199 4.47 -24.28 -3.98
N GLU A 200 3.37 -24.20 -3.22
CA GLU A 200 3.29 -24.20 -1.75
C GLU A 200 3.93 -23.00 -1.03
N LYS A 201 4.46 -22.03 -1.77
CA LYS A 201 5.07 -20.80 -1.22
C LYS A 201 4.24 -19.57 -1.55
N LEU A 202 4.33 -18.54 -0.72
CA LEU A 202 3.75 -17.25 -1.05
C LEU A 202 4.42 -16.69 -2.31
N ASN A 203 3.62 -16.05 -3.15
CA ASN A 203 4.12 -15.32 -4.30
C ASN A 203 5.11 -14.21 -3.86
N ASP A 204 6.08 -13.87 -4.69
CA ASP A 204 7.12 -12.89 -4.38
C ASP A 204 6.82 -11.51 -5.00
N SER A 205 7.27 -10.44 -4.36
CA SER A 205 6.97 -9.07 -4.81
C SER A 205 7.75 -8.65 -6.07
N ILE A 206 8.87 -9.30 -6.39
CA ILE A 206 9.72 -8.96 -7.53
C ILE A 206 9.09 -9.44 -8.85
N ASN A 207 8.69 -10.71 -8.93
CA ASN A 207 7.94 -11.26 -10.06
C ASN A 207 6.59 -10.56 -10.20
N ILE A 208 5.91 -10.24 -9.08
CA ILE A 208 4.69 -9.43 -9.14
C ILE A 208 4.97 -8.08 -9.80
N ARG A 209 6.02 -7.36 -9.37
CA ARG A 209 6.40 -6.07 -9.97
C ARG A 209 6.73 -6.19 -11.45
N PHE A 210 7.54 -7.16 -11.85
CA PHE A 210 7.93 -7.35 -13.25
C PHE A 210 6.71 -7.54 -14.17
N TRP A 211 5.85 -8.49 -13.83
CA TRP A 211 4.66 -8.77 -14.64
C TRP A 211 3.62 -7.66 -14.58
N ASN A 212 3.40 -7.07 -13.40
CA ASN A 212 2.48 -5.95 -13.27
C ASN A 212 2.94 -4.74 -14.11
N LEU A 213 4.23 -4.41 -14.08
CA LEU A 213 4.78 -3.34 -14.90
C LEU A 213 4.65 -3.68 -16.39
N THR A 214 4.89 -4.94 -16.78
CA THR A 214 4.70 -5.39 -18.18
C THR A 214 3.28 -5.11 -18.67
N PHE A 215 2.25 -5.53 -17.91
CA PHE A 215 0.86 -5.25 -18.29
C PHE A 215 0.53 -3.76 -18.23
N THR A 216 1.04 -3.04 -17.23
CA THR A 216 0.86 -1.58 -17.14
C THR A 216 1.40 -0.90 -18.38
N THR A 217 2.63 -1.22 -18.80
CA THR A 217 3.27 -0.67 -20.00
C THR A 217 2.42 -0.94 -21.23
N ILE A 218 1.92 -2.17 -21.43
CA ILE A 218 1.03 -2.50 -22.56
C ILE A 218 -0.22 -1.60 -22.57
N PHE A 219 -0.89 -1.45 -21.42
CA PHE A 219 -2.09 -0.61 -21.34
C PHE A 219 -1.80 0.88 -21.51
N VAL A 220 -0.68 1.38 -20.98
CA VAL A 220 -0.26 2.77 -21.17
C VAL A 220 0.08 3.05 -22.62
N PHE A 221 0.82 2.16 -23.29
CA PHE A 221 1.08 2.27 -24.73
C PHE A 221 -0.22 2.33 -25.54
N ALA A 222 -1.14 1.41 -25.28
CA ALA A 222 -2.44 1.39 -25.96
C ALA A 222 -3.25 2.67 -25.70
N GLY A 223 -3.30 3.13 -24.44
CA GLY A 223 -4.03 4.33 -24.06
C GLY A 223 -3.45 5.60 -24.66
N ILE A 224 -2.12 5.77 -24.62
CA ILE A 224 -1.43 6.92 -25.22
C ILE A 224 -1.62 6.94 -26.73
N PHE A 225 -1.48 5.79 -27.39
CA PHE A 225 -1.68 5.68 -28.83
C PHE A 225 -3.09 6.13 -29.26
N ILE A 226 -4.10 5.78 -28.48
CA ILE A 226 -5.50 6.20 -28.71
C ILE A 226 -5.68 7.70 -28.46
N LEU A 227 -5.10 8.25 -27.39
CA LEU A 227 -5.36 9.62 -26.94
C LEU A 227 -4.52 10.70 -27.67
N LYS A 228 -3.26 10.40 -28.00
CA LYS A 228 -2.29 11.37 -28.53
C LYS A 228 -1.68 10.95 -29.87
N GLY A 229 -1.97 9.75 -30.35
CA GLY A 229 -1.36 9.20 -31.56
C GLY A 229 0.07 8.71 -31.33
N ASN A 230 0.89 8.76 -32.37
CA ASN A 230 2.23 8.18 -32.35
C ASN A 230 3.29 9.18 -31.84
N ILE A 231 3.51 9.19 -30.52
CA ILE A 231 4.60 9.94 -29.88
C ILE A 231 5.85 9.08 -29.61
N ILE A 232 5.93 7.87 -30.19
CA ILE A 232 6.99 6.90 -29.90
C ILE A 232 8.37 7.45 -30.28
N TYR A 233 8.48 8.15 -31.41
CA TYR A 233 9.74 8.72 -31.86
C TYR A 233 10.27 9.79 -30.89
N GLU A 234 9.40 10.71 -30.47
CA GLU A 234 9.73 11.73 -29.47
C GLU A 234 10.15 11.10 -28.15
N SER A 235 9.45 10.04 -27.73
CA SER A 235 9.82 9.30 -26.52
C SER A 235 11.16 8.61 -26.61
N ILE A 236 11.51 8.01 -27.75
CA ILE A 236 12.83 7.41 -27.97
C ILE A 236 13.92 8.48 -27.95
N TYR A 237 13.67 9.64 -28.56
CA TYR A 237 14.60 10.77 -28.52
C TYR A 237 14.80 11.28 -27.09
N ALA A 238 13.72 11.45 -26.34
CA ALA A 238 13.78 11.86 -24.94
C ALA A 238 14.54 10.85 -24.05
N ILE A 239 14.40 9.54 -24.33
CA ILE A 239 15.19 8.50 -23.66
C ILE A 239 16.67 8.70 -23.94
N LYS A 240 17.06 8.91 -25.20
CA LYS A 240 18.48 9.08 -25.57
C LYS A 240 19.10 10.29 -24.87
N SER A 241 18.37 11.41 -24.84
CA SER A 241 18.87 12.67 -24.28
C SER A 241 18.90 12.65 -22.75
N ASN A 242 17.95 11.96 -22.10
CA ASN A 242 17.72 12.06 -20.65
C ASN A 242 17.74 10.71 -19.92
N PHE A 243 18.48 9.73 -20.46
CA PHE A 243 18.49 8.35 -19.96
C PHE A 243 18.80 8.25 -18.46
N SER A 244 19.78 9.01 -17.96
CA SER A 244 20.21 8.95 -16.57
C SER A 244 19.10 9.31 -15.58
N TRP A 245 18.29 10.33 -15.89
CA TRP A 245 17.16 10.75 -15.06
C TRP A 245 16.04 9.71 -15.06
N LEU A 246 15.69 9.21 -16.25
CA LEU A 246 14.68 8.17 -16.41
C LEU A 246 15.10 6.87 -15.70
N LEU A 247 16.38 6.50 -15.79
CA LEU A 247 16.92 5.32 -15.12
C LEU A 247 16.92 5.49 -13.59
N ALA A 248 17.33 6.66 -13.08
CA ALA A 248 17.30 6.93 -11.65
C ALA A 248 15.87 6.82 -11.08
N GLY A 249 14.89 7.45 -11.73
CA GLY A 249 13.49 7.31 -11.36
C GLY A 249 12.97 5.87 -11.44
N ALA A 250 13.33 5.13 -12.50
CA ALA A 250 12.97 3.72 -12.65
C ALA A 250 13.53 2.82 -11.54
N ILE A 251 14.80 3.04 -11.13
CA ILE A 251 15.43 2.31 -10.02
C ILE A 251 14.66 2.56 -8.72
N ILE A 252 14.42 3.82 -8.39
CA ILE A 252 13.75 4.20 -7.14
C ILE A 252 12.32 3.67 -7.11
N THR A 253 11.59 3.79 -8.22
CA THR A 253 10.22 3.26 -8.36
C THR A 253 10.18 1.75 -8.20
N PHE A 254 11.14 1.03 -8.80
CA PHE A 254 11.22 -0.41 -8.68
C PHE A 254 11.29 -0.83 -7.20
N PHE A 255 12.22 -0.26 -6.45
CA PHE A 255 12.36 -0.58 -5.02
C PHE A 255 11.15 -0.10 -4.21
N SER A 256 10.65 1.11 -4.46
CA SER A 256 9.46 1.64 -3.77
C SER A 256 8.27 0.68 -3.90
N VAL A 257 7.97 0.21 -5.12
CA VAL A 257 6.83 -0.66 -5.38
C VAL A 257 7.07 -2.09 -4.89
N VAL A 258 8.27 -2.65 -5.04
CA VAL A 258 8.60 -4.00 -4.55
C VAL A 258 8.44 -4.08 -3.02
N LEU A 259 8.91 -3.06 -2.30
CA LEU A 259 8.77 -2.96 -0.85
C LEU A 259 7.30 -2.75 -0.44
N PHE A 260 6.56 -1.91 -1.19
CA PHE A 260 5.13 -1.69 -0.97
C PHE A 260 4.31 -2.97 -1.12
N VAL A 261 4.49 -3.70 -2.22
CA VAL A 261 3.79 -4.98 -2.47
C VAL A 261 4.12 -6.00 -1.39
N ARG A 262 5.39 -6.04 -0.95
CA ARG A 262 5.80 -6.92 0.14
C ARG A 262 5.11 -6.55 1.45
N ALA A 263 4.98 -5.26 1.78
CA ALA A 263 4.26 -4.79 2.96
C ALA A 263 2.76 -5.11 2.88
N MET A 264 2.11 -4.93 1.72
CA MET A 264 0.71 -5.31 1.50
C MET A 264 0.45 -6.81 1.65
N GLY A 265 1.44 -7.66 1.37
CA GLY A 265 1.35 -9.11 1.62
C GLY A 265 1.30 -9.49 3.10
N MET A 266 1.78 -8.60 3.96
CA MET A 266 1.76 -8.81 5.40
C MET A 266 0.47 -8.25 6.02
N GLY A 267 -0.06 -7.16 5.46
CA GLY A 267 -1.12 -6.34 6.06
C GLY A 267 -2.38 -6.12 5.24
N LYS A 268 -3.28 -5.28 5.76
CA LYS A 268 -4.36 -4.69 4.96
C LYS A 268 -3.82 -3.65 3.99
N ALA A 269 -4.43 -3.56 2.81
CA ALA A 269 -4.07 -2.57 1.81
C ALA A 269 -4.36 -1.15 2.32
N SER A 270 -5.48 -0.93 3.02
CA SER A 270 -5.80 0.36 3.65
C SER A 270 -4.73 0.81 4.64
N ILE A 271 -4.30 -0.07 5.54
CA ILE A 271 -3.26 0.23 6.55
C ILE A 271 -1.91 0.46 5.88
N THR A 272 -1.52 -0.38 4.92
CA THR A 272 -0.25 -0.23 4.20
C THR A 272 -0.21 1.11 3.47
N GLN A 273 -1.33 1.51 2.85
CA GLN A 273 -1.42 2.78 2.16
C GLN A 273 -1.44 3.98 3.11
N ALA A 274 -2.09 3.87 4.27
CA ALA A 274 -2.03 4.89 5.30
C ALA A 274 -0.59 5.11 5.79
N VAL A 275 0.17 4.04 6.02
CA VAL A 275 1.60 4.16 6.37
C VAL A 275 2.42 4.72 5.20
N ARG A 276 2.09 4.37 3.96
CA ARG A 276 2.76 4.90 2.77
C ARG A 276 2.52 6.41 2.58
N ALA A 277 1.37 6.93 3.03
CA ALA A 277 1.08 8.37 3.02
C ALA A 277 2.05 9.21 3.86
N SER A 278 2.86 8.58 4.73
CA SER A 278 4.03 9.21 5.35
C SER A 278 5.04 9.74 4.34
N SER A 279 4.95 9.42 3.05
CA SER A 279 5.73 10.06 1.98
C SER A 279 5.58 11.59 1.98
N ILE A 280 4.45 12.12 2.47
CA ILE A 280 4.21 13.56 2.60
C ILE A 280 5.13 14.18 3.66
N ILE A 281 5.44 13.43 4.72
CA ILE A 281 6.44 13.85 5.72
C ILE A 281 7.81 13.96 5.06
N PHE A 282 8.11 13.01 4.17
CA PHE A 282 9.38 12.93 3.48
C PHE A 282 9.46 13.82 2.23
N SER A 283 8.37 14.42 1.75
CA SER A 283 8.42 15.28 0.55
C SER A 283 9.20 16.56 0.81
N LEU A 284 8.99 17.17 1.97
CA LEU A 284 9.68 18.41 2.32
C LEU A 284 11.21 18.24 2.40
N PRO A 285 11.77 17.24 3.13
CA PRO A 285 13.21 16.97 3.10
C PRO A 285 13.75 16.63 1.70
N MET A 286 12.99 15.88 0.88
CA MET A 286 13.44 15.50 -0.46
C MET A 286 13.51 16.71 -1.40
N VAL A 287 12.54 17.61 -1.30
CA VAL A 287 12.56 18.89 -2.02
C VAL A 287 13.77 19.72 -1.61
N PHE A 288 14.06 19.86 -0.30
CA PHE A 288 15.26 20.57 0.15
C PHE A 288 16.57 19.92 -0.33
N LEU A 289 16.61 18.59 -0.36
CA LEU A 289 17.76 17.85 -0.90
C LEU A 289 17.97 18.18 -2.38
N ILE A 290 16.90 18.21 -3.17
CA ILE A 290 16.96 18.54 -4.59
C ILE A 290 17.27 20.02 -4.83
N SER A 291 16.71 20.94 -4.05
CA SER A 291 16.97 22.37 -4.18
C SER A 291 18.44 22.72 -3.86
N HIS A 292 19.12 21.92 -3.03
CA HIS A 292 20.57 22.03 -2.86
C HIS A 292 21.34 21.78 -4.16
N PHE A 293 20.87 20.84 -5.00
CA PHE A 293 21.47 20.57 -6.31
C PHE A 293 20.93 21.49 -7.43
N TYR A 294 19.75 22.08 -7.23
CA TYR A 294 19.07 22.96 -8.19
C TYR A 294 18.57 24.25 -7.52
N PRO A 295 19.42 25.27 -7.37
CA PRO A 295 19.10 26.49 -6.63
C PRO A 295 17.91 27.28 -7.19
N ASP A 296 17.66 27.22 -8.50
CA ASP A 296 16.51 27.90 -9.13
C ASP A 296 15.16 27.23 -8.82
N PHE A 297 15.16 26.06 -8.17
CA PHE A 297 13.94 25.40 -7.73
C PHE A 297 13.46 26.06 -6.42
N ILE A 298 12.91 27.26 -6.57
CA ILE A 298 12.47 28.10 -5.44
C ILE A 298 11.14 27.56 -4.92
N PHE A 299 11.16 27.08 -3.68
CA PHE A 299 9.93 26.85 -2.93
C PHE A 299 9.45 28.18 -2.34
N ALA A 300 8.61 28.90 -3.09
CA ALA A 300 7.97 30.11 -2.58
C ALA A 300 6.85 29.73 -1.62
N GLY A 301 7.17 29.36 -0.37
CA GLY A 301 6.16 29.11 0.66
C GLY A 301 5.91 30.34 1.50
N ASP A 302 4.73 30.95 1.41
CA ASP A 302 4.28 31.90 2.44
C ASP A 302 4.26 31.22 3.84
N THR A 303 4.47 31.99 4.90
CA THR A 303 4.55 31.52 6.29
C THR A 303 3.28 30.75 6.69
N ILE A 304 2.12 31.19 6.19
CA ILE A 304 0.82 30.53 6.40
C ILE A 304 0.80 29.16 5.73
N MET A 305 1.34 29.03 4.53
CA MET A 305 1.40 27.77 3.80
C MET A 305 2.30 26.75 4.51
N MET A 306 3.45 27.19 5.04
CA MET A 306 4.30 26.33 5.86
C MET A 306 3.58 25.83 7.11
N LEU A 307 2.80 26.70 7.77
CA LEU A 307 2.01 26.33 8.95
C LEU A 307 0.95 25.29 8.62
N ILE A 308 0.20 25.46 7.53
CA ILE A 308 -0.79 24.48 7.05
C ILE A 308 -0.13 23.13 6.76
N LYS A 309 1.06 23.13 6.13
CA LYS A 309 1.81 21.90 5.85
C LYS A 309 2.28 21.19 7.12
N ILE A 310 2.71 21.94 8.15
CA ILE A 310 3.07 21.38 9.45
C ILE A 310 1.87 20.72 10.12
N ILE A 311 0.70 21.38 10.13
CA ILE A 311 -0.55 20.80 10.66
C ILE A 311 -0.88 19.51 9.91
N GLY A 312 -0.76 19.53 8.58
CA GLY A 312 -0.98 18.34 7.74
C GLY A 312 -0.07 17.17 8.12
N ILE A 313 1.23 17.43 8.28
CA ILE A 313 2.22 16.44 8.73
C ILE A 313 1.86 15.87 10.11
N ILE A 314 1.48 16.72 11.08
CA ILE A 314 1.09 16.28 12.42
C ILE A 314 -0.13 15.34 12.35
N LEU A 315 -1.14 15.69 11.55
CA LEU A 315 -2.32 14.85 11.36
C LEU A 315 -1.99 13.50 10.72
N VAL A 316 -1.11 13.47 9.71
CA VAL A 316 -0.64 12.22 9.09
C VAL A 316 0.08 11.35 10.14
N VAL A 317 0.99 11.93 10.92
CA VAL A 317 1.73 11.21 11.97
C VAL A 317 0.76 10.62 13.00
N LEU A 318 -0.16 11.43 13.53
CA LEU A 318 -1.15 10.96 14.51
C LEU A 318 -2.06 9.88 13.93
N GLY A 319 -2.51 10.05 12.69
CA GLY A 319 -3.34 9.07 11.98
C GLY A 319 -2.62 7.74 11.76
N VAL A 320 -1.35 7.76 11.33
CA VAL A 320 -0.53 6.54 11.13
C VAL A 320 -0.25 5.83 12.45
N ILE A 321 0.06 6.57 13.52
CA ILE A 321 0.26 6.00 14.86
C ILE A 321 -1.04 5.38 15.37
N SER A 322 -2.18 6.07 15.21
CA SER A 322 -3.50 5.56 15.59
C SER A 322 -3.86 4.28 14.81
N PHE A 323 -3.60 4.24 13.50
CA PHE A 323 -3.69 3.01 12.70
C PHE A 323 -2.80 1.89 13.23
N ALA A 324 -1.61 2.23 13.71
CA ALA A 324 -0.71 1.26 14.30
C ALA A 324 -1.16 0.74 15.67
N LEU A 325 -2.10 1.41 16.35
CA LEU A 325 -2.57 1.01 17.67
C LEU A 325 -3.95 0.31 17.67
N THR A 326 -4.66 0.30 16.54
CA THR A 326 -6.08 -0.09 16.48
C THR A 326 -6.38 -1.57 16.18
N GLU A 327 -5.43 -2.34 15.67
CA GLU A 327 -5.66 -3.79 15.44
C GLU A 327 -5.22 -4.62 16.66
N VAL A 328 -6.14 -5.41 17.23
CA VAL A 328 -5.83 -6.40 18.29
C VAL A 328 -6.51 -7.72 17.96
N LYS A 329 -5.75 -8.80 17.76
CA LYS A 329 -6.31 -10.16 17.79
C LYS A 329 -6.20 -10.70 19.21
N ALA A 330 -6.98 -11.70 19.54
CA ALA A 330 -6.79 -12.43 20.77
C ALA A 330 -7.15 -13.88 20.54
N TYR A 331 -6.42 -14.76 21.19
CA TYR A 331 -6.82 -16.13 21.36
C TYR A 331 -7.30 -16.29 22.79
N ILE A 332 -8.45 -16.92 22.90
CA ILE A 332 -9.10 -17.24 24.15
C ILE A 332 -8.98 -18.74 24.29
N PHE A 333 -8.27 -19.17 25.32
CA PHE A 333 -8.12 -20.57 25.67
C PHE A 333 -9.16 -20.91 26.73
N ILE A 334 -10.01 -21.90 26.48
CA ILE A 334 -11.21 -22.16 27.28
C ILE A 334 -11.18 -23.62 27.75
N LYS A 335 -11.37 -23.80 29.06
CA LYS A 335 -11.55 -25.12 29.67
C LYS A 335 -13.02 -25.34 30.01
N ALA A 336 -13.55 -26.47 29.58
CA ALA A 336 -14.95 -26.84 29.79
C ALA A 336 -15.13 -27.54 31.15
N LYS A 337 -16.29 -27.34 31.78
CA LYS A 337 -16.64 -28.11 32.98
C LYS A 337 -16.89 -29.58 32.64
N THR A 338 -16.43 -30.46 33.52
CA THR A 338 -16.65 -31.91 33.41
C THR A 338 -18.14 -32.23 33.31
N GLY A 339 -18.52 -33.03 32.30
CA GLY A 339 -19.91 -33.45 32.06
C GLY A 339 -20.75 -32.51 31.19
N HIS A 340 -20.20 -31.39 30.72
CA HIS A 340 -20.90 -30.48 29.81
C HIS A 340 -20.66 -30.85 28.33
N PRO A 341 -21.68 -30.84 27.44
CA PRO A 341 -21.47 -31.14 26.03
C PRO A 341 -20.60 -30.08 25.32
N ILE A 342 -19.46 -30.50 24.75
CA ILE A 342 -18.52 -29.59 24.05
C ILE A 342 -19.18 -28.89 22.86
N MET A 343 -20.10 -29.55 22.14
CA MET A 343 -20.77 -28.93 20.99
C MET A 343 -21.75 -27.81 21.38
N GLU A 344 -22.37 -27.90 22.56
CA GLU A 344 -23.21 -26.79 23.05
C GLU A 344 -22.33 -25.58 23.37
N LEU A 345 -21.21 -25.83 24.06
CA LEU A 345 -20.22 -24.81 24.40
C LEU A 345 -19.64 -24.14 23.14
N PHE A 346 -19.29 -24.93 22.13
CA PHE A 346 -18.81 -24.44 20.83
C PHE A 346 -19.81 -23.47 20.19
N ASN A 347 -21.08 -23.86 20.14
CA ASN A 347 -22.13 -23.06 19.51
C ASN A 347 -22.39 -21.76 20.27
N ASP A 348 -22.33 -21.78 21.59
CA ASP A 348 -22.53 -20.58 22.40
C ASP A 348 -21.36 -19.60 22.30
N ILE A 349 -20.13 -20.11 22.26
CA ILE A 349 -18.92 -19.30 22.02
C ILE A 349 -18.95 -18.71 20.60
N TRP A 350 -19.35 -19.49 19.59
CA TRP A 350 -19.42 -19.03 18.21
C TRP A 350 -20.40 -17.86 18.02
N LYS A 351 -21.50 -17.83 18.78
CA LYS A 351 -22.51 -16.75 18.72
C LYS A 351 -22.01 -15.42 19.31
N ILE A 352 -20.90 -15.42 20.06
CA ILE A 352 -20.36 -14.19 20.66
C ILE A 352 -19.86 -13.26 19.56
N LYS A 353 -20.42 -12.04 19.52
CA LYS A 353 -19.99 -11.00 18.58
C LYS A 353 -18.52 -10.64 18.82
N GLY A 354 -17.69 -10.88 17.81
CA GLY A 354 -16.24 -10.62 17.86
C GLY A 354 -15.39 -11.89 17.83
N ILE A 355 -16.01 -13.06 17.99
CA ILE A 355 -15.35 -14.36 17.74
C ILE A 355 -15.45 -14.68 16.25
N THR A 356 -14.30 -15.03 15.67
CA THR A 356 -14.13 -15.24 14.21
C THR A 356 -13.81 -16.68 13.87
N ASN A 357 -13.23 -17.41 14.82
CA ASN A 357 -13.00 -18.84 14.68
C ASN A 357 -13.13 -19.51 16.05
N VAL A 358 -13.60 -20.75 16.08
CA VAL A 358 -13.62 -21.60 17.27
C VAL A 358 -13.12 -22.97 16.84
N ALA A 359 -12.23 -23.57 17.62
CA ALA A 359 -11.68 -24.89 17.37
C ALA A 359 -11.67 -25.69 18.67
N VAL A 360 -12.05 -26.96 18.57
CA VAL A 360 -11.89 -27.92 19.66
C VAL A 360 -10.46 -28.47 19.58
N VAL A 361 -9.79 -28.57 20.71
CA VAL A 361 -8.40 -29.02 20.81
C VAL A 361 -8.26 -30.11 21.87
N ALA A 362 -7.29 -30.99 21.65
CA ALA A 362 -6.86 -31.95 22.67
C ALA A 362 -5.68 -31.36 23.43
N GLY A 363 -5.80 -31.19 24.75
CA GLY A 363 -4.73 -30.62 25.57
C GLY A 363 -5.21 -30.10 26.92
N THR A 364 -4.50 -29.11 27.48
CA THR A 364 -4.85 -28.45 28.75
C THR A 364 -6.10 -27.59 28.67
N TYR A 365 -6.49 -27.18 27.47
CA TYR A 365 -7.73 -26.47 27.17
C TYR A 365 -8.53 -27.28 26.16
N ASP A 366 -9.86 -27.22 26.26
CA ASP A 366 -10.77 -28.00 25.42
C ASP A 366 -11.18 -27.23 24.16
N ILE A 367 -11.20 -25.89 24.23
CA ILE A 367 -11.59 -25.02 23.12
C ILE A 367 -10.62 -23.84 23.01
N ILE A 368 -10.27 -23.48 21.77
CA ILE A 368 -9.61 -22.22 21.43
C ILE A 368 -10.56 -21.39 20.58
N ALA A 369 -10.83 -20.17 21.03
CA ALA A 369 -11.60 -19.19 20.27
C ALA A 369 -10.72 -18.02 19.83
N LYS A 370 -10.78 -17.69 18.55
CA LYS A 370 -10.08 -16.54 17.97
C LYS A 370 -11.00 -15.33 17.98
N ALA A 371 -10.71 -14.38 18.85
CA ALA A 371 -11.38 -13.09 18.88
C ALA A 371 -10.62 -12.06 18.04
N ARG A 372 -11.37 -11.25 17.27
CA ARG A 372 -10.86 -10.07 16.57
C ARG A 372 -11.51 -8.86 17.24
N ILE A 373 -10.78 -8.21 18.14
CA ILE A 373 -11.28 -7.07 18.90
C ILE A 373 -10.65 -5.76 18.44
N ARG A 374 -11.46 -4.70 18.48
CA ARG A 374 -11.15 -3.39 17.89
C ARG A 374 -10.43 -2.46 18.86
N THR A 375 -10.60 -2.70 20.16
CA THR A 375 -10.00 -1.93 21.27
C THR A 375 -9.87 -2.84 22.48
N LEU A 376 -8.73 -2.79 23.17
CA LEU A 376 -8.41 -3.67 24.29
C LEU A 376 -9.36 -3.50 25.49
N GLY A 377 -10.00 -2.35 25.66
CA GLY A 377 -10.96 -2.10 26.76
C GLY A 377 -12.38 -2.62 26.46
N LYS A 378 -13.17 -1.87 25.69
CA LYS A 378 -14.61 -2.15 25.49
C LYS A 378 -14.91 -3.49 24.79
N GLY A 379 -14.02 -3.97 23.93
CA GLY A 379 -14.18 -5.24 23.22
C GLY A 379 -13.89 -6.44 24.12
N TYR A 380 -12.86 -6.31 24.96
CA TYR A 380 -12.49 -7.29 25.98
C TYR A 380 -13.59 -7.46 27.02
N GLU A 381 -14.06 -6.36 27.63
CA GLU A 381 -15.11 -6.40 28.64
C GLU A 381 -16.40 -7.05 28.12
N ARG A 382 -16.77 -6.77 26.86
CA ARG A 382 -17.97 -7.34 26.27
C ARG A 382 -17.85 -8.84 26.03
N ILE A 383 -16.75 -9.30 25.44
CA ILE A 383 -16.54 -10.73 25.18
C ILE A 383 -16.40 -11.49 26.49
N ILE A 384 -15.67 -10.94 27.47
CA ILE A 384 -15.56 -11.54 28.80
C ILE A 384 -16.91 -11.65 29.48
N ARG A 385 -17.71 -10.58 29.52
CA ARG A 385 -19.06 -10.62 30.10
C ARG A 385 -19.96 -11.64 29.42
N ASP A 386 -19.83 -11.82 28.11
CA ASP A 386 -20.62 -12.81 27.39
C ASP A 386 -20.10 -14.24 27.62
N MET A 387 -18.78 -14.43 27.82
CA MET A 387 -18.22 -15.73 28.22
C MET A 387 -18.54 -16.11 29.66
N GLU A 388 -18.51 -15.17 30.61
CA GLU A 388 -18.86 -15.41 32.02
C GLU A 388 -20.32 -15.87 32.19
N LYS A 389 -21.21 -15.53 31.24
CA LYS A 389 -22.61 -16.00 31.24
C LYS A 389 -22.75 -17.46 30.80
N ILE A 390 -21.74 -18.04 30.15
CA ILE A 390 -21.81 -19.41 29.63
C ILE A 390 -21.51 -20.38 30.78
N ARG A 391 -22.54 -21.09 31.26
CA ARG A 391 -22.46 -21.97 32.45
C ARG A 391 -21.43 -23.09 32.32
N GLY A 392 -21.12 -23.53 31.09
CA GLY A 392 -20.21 -24.64 30.80
C GLY A 392 -18.72 -24.30 30.78
N ILE A 393 -18.33 -23.04 30.98
CA ILE A 393 -16.92 -22.64 31.08
C ILE A 393 -16.43 -22.80 32.53
N GLU A 394 -15.36 -23.55 32.75
CA GLU A 394 -14.69 -23.71 34.05
C GLU A 394 -13.73 -22.53 34.29
N ASN A 395 -12.83 -22.31 33.34
CA ASN A 395 -11.94 -21.17 33.30
C ASN A 395 -11.64 -20.79 31.84
N PHE A 396 -11.15 -19.57 31.64
CA PHE A 396 -10.65 -19.13 30.35
C PHE A 396 -9.45 -18.21 30.54
N GLU A 397 -8.52 -18.27 29.60
CA GLU A 397 -7.37 -17.39 29.53
C GLU A 397 -7.43 -16.54 28.27
N TRP A 398 -7.30 -15.23 28.45
CA TRP A 398 -7.24 -14.28 27.36
C TRP A 398 -5.78 -13.99 26.99
N GLN A 399 -5.36 -14.47 25.83
CA GLN A 399 -4.07 -14.14 25.26
C GLN A 399 -4.27 -13.14 24.12
N SER A 400 -4.11 -11.86 24.44
CA SER A 400 -4.15 -10.80 23.43
C SER A 400 -2.92 -10.92 22.53
N ILE A 401 -3.14 -11.39 21.31
CA ILE A 401 -2.14 -11.27 20.26
C ILE A 401 -2.38 -9.92 19.63
N LEU A 402 -1.63 -8.92 20.08
CA LEU A 402 -1.73 -7.52 19.70
C LEU A 402 -1.64 -7.22 18.19
N LYS A 403 -1.73 -8.20 17.28
CA LYS A 403 -2.14 -7.99 15.89
C LYS A 403 -2.27 -9.24 15.01
N GLU A 404 -2.79 -9.00 13.80
CA GLU A 404 -2.91 -9.90 12.66
C GLU A 404 -1.64 -10.61 12.17
N TRP A 405 -0.45 -10.20 12.61
CA TRP A 405 0.83 -10.55 11.97
C TRP A 405 1.51 -11.81 12.53
N GLU A 406 0.96 -12.37 13.60
CA GLU A 406 1.36 -13.67 14.14
C GLU A 406 0.35 -14.71 13.66
N GLU A 407 0.60 -15.26 12.46
CA GLU A 407 0.26 -16.66 12.24
C GLU A 407 1.22 -17.47 13.12
N ILE A 408 0.69 -17.95 14.25
CA ILE A 408 1.23 -19.09 14.97
C ILE A 408 0.84 -20.34 14.20
#